data_AF-A0A3D5HLX2-F1
#
_entry.id   AF-A0A3D5HLX2-F1
#
_cell.length_a   1.000
_cell.length_b   1.000
_cell.length_c   1.000
_cell.angle_alpha   90.00
_cell.angle_beta   90.00
_cell.angle_gamma   90.00
#
_symmetry.space_group_name_H-M   'P 1'
#
loop_
_entity.id
_entity.type
_entity.pdbx_description
1 polymer ?
#
loop_
_entity_poly.entity_id
_entity_poly.type
_entity_poly.pdbx_seq_one_letter_code
_entity_poly.pdbx_strand_id
1 'polypeptide(L)'
;MDKADFLEQFTSYNELIENALISQNFDRVVSLDVARREMLHKFTKNNSPDQDLHFFKSLEKCAEDNAKSISMMIEEMQECRRKNVTRLRAFSKYR
;
A
#
# COMPACT_ATOMS: atom_id res chain seq x y z
N MET A 1 -14.05 -17.31 7.08
CA MET A 1 -12.68 -16.88 7.36
C MET A 1 -12.59 -16.76 8.85
N ASP A 2 -11.83 -17.65 9.47
CA ASP A 2 -11.49 -17.54 10.88
C ASP A 2 -10.26 -16.64 11.07
N LYS A 3 -9.82 -16.46 12.32
CA LYS A 3 -8.69 -15.59 12.67
C LYS A 3 -7.37 -16.08 12.08
N ALA A 4 -7.17 -17.40 11.96
CA ALA A 4 -5.94 -17.96 11.42
C ALA A 4 -5.86 -17.73 9.90
N ASP A 5 -6.94 -18.03 9.18
CA ASP A 5 -7.08 -17.75 7.74
C ASP A 5 -6.84 -16.26 7.43
N PHE A 6 -7.39 -15.38 8.27
CA PHE A 6 -7.23 -13.95 8.14
C PHE A 6 -5.76 -13.52 8.27
N LEU A 7 -5.07 -14.00 9.31
CA LEU A 7 -3.67 -13.64 9.55
C LEU A 7 -2.75 -14.15 8.44
N GLU A 8 -2.99 -15.35 7.92
CA GLU A 8 -2.24 -15.91 6.80
C GLU A 8 -2.43 -15.06 5.54
N GLN A 9 -3.68 -14.78 5.16
CA GLN A 9 -3.96 -13.96 3.98
C GLN A 9 -3.44 -12.52 4.15
N PHE A 10 -3.56 -11.93 5.34
CA PHE A 10 -3.07 -10.58 5.61
C PHE A 10 -1.54 -10.51 5.47
N THR A 11 -0.84 -11.52 5.99
CA THR A 11 0.62 -11.65 5.85
C THR A 11 1.01 -11.80 4.37
N SER A 12 0.29 -12.65 3.62
CA SER A 12 0.53 -12.82 2.18
C SER A 12 0.36 -11.50 1.40
N TYR A 13 -0.66 -10.69 1.72
CA TYR A 13 -0.81 -9.36 1.10
C TYR A 13 0.38 -8.44 1.43
N ASN A 14 0.92 -8.48 2.64
CA ASN A 14 2.10 -7.68 3.00
C ASN A 14 3.31 -8.06 2.12
N GLU A 15 3.59 -9.36 1.99
CA GLU A 15 4.70 -9.85 1.16
C GLU A 15 4.52 -9.47 -0.32
N LEU A 16 3.29 -9.56 -0.85
CA LEU A 16 3.00 -9.17 -2.23
C LEU A 16 3.17 -7.65 -2.45
N ILE A 17 2.78 -6.83 -1.47
CA ILE A 17 2.97 -5.38 -1.49
C ILE A 17 4.46 -5.04 -1.46
N GLU A 18 5.24 -5.65 -0.57
CA GLU A 18 6.69 -5.46 -0.48
C GLU A 18 7.40 -5.82 -1.78
N ASN A 19 7.06 -6.97 -2.38
CA ASN A 19 7.60 -7.36 -3.68
C ASN A 19 7.22 -6.37 -4.79
N ALA A 20 5.99 -5.86 -4.79
CA ALA A 20 5.55 -4.85 -5.75
C ALA A 20 6.30 -3.52 -5.55
N LEU A 21 6.58 -3.11 -4.31
CA LEU A 21 7.40 -1.95 -3.98
C LEU A 21 8.83 -2.11 -4.51
N ILE A 22 9.46 -3.26 -4.27
CA ILE A 22 10.82 -3.57 -4.75
C ILE A 22 10.89 -3.49 -6.28
N SER A 23 9.88 -4.01 -6.97
CA SER A 23 9.79 -3.96 -8.44
C SER A 23 9.35 -2.60 -8.99
N GLN A 24 9.12 -1.60 -8.13
CA GLN A 24 8.59 -0.27 -8.48
C GLN A 24 7.27 -0.34 -9.27
N ASN A 25 6.47 -1.38 -9.05
CA ASN A 25 5.17 -1.56 -9.69
C ASN A 25 4.08 -0.95 -8.80
N PHE A 26 3.99 0.39 -8.82
CA PHE A 26 3.11 1.13 -7.90
C PHE A 26 1.62 0.89 -8.15
N ASP A 27 1.21 0.65 -9.39
CA ASP A 27 -0.18 0.29 -9.69
C ASP A 27 -0.58 -1.02 -9.01
N ARG A 28 0.35 -1.98 -8.98
CA ARG A 28 0.17 -3.24 -8.26
C ARG A 28 0.18 -3.05 -6.75
N VAL A 29 1.04 -2.17 -6.22
CA VAL A 29 1.06 -1.81 -4.79
C VAL A 29 -0.31 -1.28 -4.35
N VAL A 30 -0.87 -0.31 -5.09
CA VAL A 30 -2.18 0.28 -4.78
C VAL A 30 -3.28 -0.78 -4.83
N SER A 31 -3.30 -1.60 -5.89
CA SER A 31 -4.33 -2.63 -6.07
C SER A 31 -4.31 -3.67 -4.93
N LEU A 32 -3.12 -4.11 -4.52
CA LEU A 32 -2.95 -5.08 -3.42
C LEU A 32 -3.32 -4.46 -2.07
N ASP A 33 -2.95 -3.21 -1.82
CA ASP A 33 -3.29 -2.51 -0.57
C ASP A 33 -4.80 -2.30 -0.41
N VAL A 34 -5.50 -1.95 -1.50
CA VAL A 34 -6.97 -1.85 -1.52
C VAL A 34 -7.58 -3.20 -1.14
N ALA A 35 -7.16 -4.30 -1.78
CA ALA A 35 -7.67 -5.63 -1.48
C ALA A 35 -7.41 -6.05 -0.03
N ARG A 36 -6.20 -5.76 0.50
CA ARG A 36 -5.85 -6.00 1.90
C ARG A 36 -6.77 -5.24 2.86
N ARG A 37 -7.02 -3.95 2.60
CA ARG A 37 -7.91 -3.12 3.44
C ARG A 37 -9.35 -3.56 3.39
N GLU A 38 -9.86 -3.93 2.21
CA GLU A 38 -11.22 -4.48 2.09
C GLU A 38 -11.38 -5.78 2.88
N MET A 39 -10.38 -6.67 2.82
CA MET A 39 -10.40 -7.92 3.56
C MET A 39 -10.37 -7.68 5.08
N LEU A 40 -9.49 -6.79 5.55
CA LEU A 40 -9.45 -6.35 6.94
C LEU A 40 -10.80 -5.80 7.42
N HIS A 41 -11.38 -4.87 6.65
CA HIS A 41 -12.65 -4.27 7.03
C HIS A 41 -13.80 -5.29 7.08
N LYS A 42 -13.87 -6.20 6.09
CA LYS A 42 -14.85 -7.29 6.07
C LYS A 42 -14.67 -8.23 7.26
N PHE A 43 -13.42 -8.56 7.61
CA PHE A 43 -13.13 -9.43 8.74
C PHE A 43 -13.54 -8.78 10.06
N THR A 44 -13.12 -7.54 10.32
CA THR A 44 -13.46 -6.77 11.53
C THR A 44 -14.96 -6.64 11.71
N LYS A 45 -15.70 -6.33 10.62
CA LYS A 45 -17.17 -6.18 10.66
C LYS A 45 -17.89 -7.47 11.04
N ASN A 46 -17.42 -8.62 10.53
CA ASN A 46 -18.12 -9.90 10.69
C ASN A 46 -17.70 -10.68 11.94
N ASN A 47 -16.50 -10.41 12.48
CA ASN A 47 -15.88 -11.19 13.54
C ASN A 47 -15.45 -10.34 14.74
N SER A 48 -16.14 -9.25 15.08
CA SER A 48 -15.81 -8.45 16.28
C SER A 48 -16.57 -8.92 17.54
N PRO A 49 -16.02 -9.85 18.36
CA PRO A 49 -16.26 -9.82 19.79
C PRO A 49 -15.46 -8.67 20.41
N ASP A 50 -15.97 -8.07 21.49
CA ASP A 50 -15.40 -6.87 22.14
C ASP A 50 -13.90 -6.96 22.49
N GLN A 51 -13.35 -8.18 22.65
CA GLN A 51 -11.97 -8.41 23.08
C GLN A 51 -10.91 -8.04 22.03
N ASP A 52 -11.21 -8.09 20.73
CA ASP A 52 -10.24 -7.83 19.66
C ASP A 52 -10.45 -6.49 18.92
N LEU A 53 -11.47 -5.71 19.30
CA LEU A 53 -11.87 -4.48 18.60
C LEU A 53 -10.74 -3.44 18.54
N HIS A 54 -9.99 -3.27 19.63
CA HIS A 54 -8.86 -2.31 19.68
C HIS A 54 -7.70 -2.73 18.77
N PHE A 55 -7.44 -4.03 18.65
CA PHE A 55 -6.42 -4.57 17.76
C PHE A 55 -6.78 -4.27 16.30
N PHE A 56 -8.01 -4.62 15.90
CA PHE A 56 -8.45 -4.41 14.51
C PHE A 56 -8.55 -2.94 14.13
N LYS A 57 -9.02 -2.06 15.03
CA LYS A 57 -9.00 -0.60 14.78
C LYS A 57 -7.58 -0.08 14.58
N SER A 58 -6.63 -0.54 15.40
CA SER A 58 -5.22 -0.18 15.22
C SER A 58 -4.68 -0.66 13.89
N LEU A 59 -5.05 -1.89 13.49
CA LEU A 59 -4.63 -2.48 12.22
C LEU A 59 -5.23 -1.73 11.01
N GLU A 60 -6.49 -1.32 11.09
CA GLU A 60 -7.15 -0.48 10.07
C GLU A 60 -6.42 0.86 9.94
N LYS A 61 -6.08 1.47 11.08
CA LYS A 61 -5.35 2.74 11.09
C LYS A 61 -3.96 2.62 10.45
N CYS A 62 -3.21 1.56 10.76
CA CYS A 62 -1.93 1.28 10.13
C CYS A 62 -2.07 1.08 8.61
N ALA A 63 -3.13 0.39 8.16
CA ALA A 63 -3.36 0.18 6.74
C ALA A 63 -3.72 1.50 6.01
N GLU A 64 -4.48 2.39 6.62
CA GLU A 64 -4.73 3.74 6.08
C GLU A 64 -3.45 4.56 5.98
N ASP A 65 -2.60 4.52 7.00
CA ASP A 65 -1.36 5.29 7.01
C ASP A 65 -0.38 4.74 5.95
N ASN A 66 -0.33 3.42 5.74
CA ASN A 66 0.40 2.81 4.62
C ASN A 66 -0.09 3.34 3.27
N ALA A 67 -1.41 3.42 3.06
CA ALA A 67 -1.99 3.93 1.81
C ALA A 67 -1.57 5.39 1.53
N LYS A 68 -1.51 6.22 2.57
CA LYS A 68 -1.01 7.60 2.46
C LYS A 68 0.47 7.63 2.09
N SER A 69 1.30 6.85 2.76
CA SER A 69 2.74 6.77 2.46
C SER A 69 3.01 6.28 1.03
N ILE A 70 2.27 5.27 0.56
CA ILE A 70 2.33 4.79 -0.83
C ILE A 70 1.99 5.93 -1.81
N SER A 71 0.93 6.69 -1.53
CA SER A 71 0.50 7.79 -2.40
C SER A 71 1.55 8.90 -2.47
N MET A 72 2.09 9.31 -1.32
CA MET A 72 3.17 10.31 -1.25
C MET A 72 4.41 9.85 -2.03
N MET A 73 4.83 8.59 -1.86
CA MET A 73 5.98 8.04 -2.57
C MET A 73 5.76 8.03 -4.10
N ILE A 74 4.54 7.70 -4.56
CA ILE A 74 4.19 7.76 -6.00
C ILE A 74 4.31 9.19 -6.52
N GLU A 75 3.79 10.17 -5.79
CA GLU A 75 3.86 11.59 -6.17
C GLU A 75 5.30 12.09 -6.26
N GLU A 76 6.13 11.82 -5.23
CA GLU A 76 7.54 12.19 -5.21
C GLU A 76 8.32 11.56 -6.38
N MET A 77 8.04 10.30 -6.68
CA MET A 77 8.65 9.62 -7.82
C MET A 77 8.24 10.22 -9.16
N GLN A 78 6.97 10.59 -9.32
CA GLN A 78 6.52 11.28 -10.54
C GLN A 78 7.18 12.65 -10.68
N GLU A 79 7.30 13.41 -9.58
CA GLU A 79 7.97 14.70 -9.58
C GLU A 79 9.46 14.56 -9.97
N CYS A 80 10.16 13.59 -9.38
CA CYS A 80 11.55 13.30 -9.72
C CYS A 80 11.72 12.94 -11.21
N ARG A 81 10.85 12.07 -11.75
CA ARG A 81 10.85 11.73 -13.18
C ARG A 81 10.65 12.96 -14.06
N ARG A 82 9.68 13.83 -13.74
CA ARG A 82 9.42 15.06 -14.50
C ARG A 82 10.63 16.00 -14.47
N LYS A 83 11.25 16.22 -13.31
CA LYS A 83 12.46 17.05 -13.17
C LYS A 83 13.62 16.50 -14.00
N ASN A 84 13.84 15.19 -13.98
CA ASN A 84 14.90 14.54 -14.76
C ASN A 84 14.67 14.66 -16.27
N VAL A 85 13.45 14.46 -16.76
CA VAL A 85 13.12 14.65 -18.18
C VAL A 85 13.37 16.09 -18.61
N THR A 86 12.92 17.07 -17.83
CA THR A 86 13.14 18.50 -18.13
C THR A 86 14.63 18.84 -18.16
N ARG A 87 15.41 18.33 -17.21
CA ARG A 87 16.86 18.53 -17.14
C ARG A 87 17.58 17.91 -18.35
N LEU A 88 17.21 16.69 -18.75
CA LEU A 88 17.77 16.03 -19.93
C LEU A 88 17.46 16.79 -21.23
N ARG A 89 16.23 17.30 -21.38
CA ARG A 89 15.84 18.16 -22.52
C ARG A 89 16.60 19.48 -22.55
N ALA A 90 16.92 20.05 -21.39
CA ALA A 90 17.75 21.24 -21.34
C ALA A 90 19.16 20.93 -21.85
N PHE A 91 19.79 19.84 -21.39
CA PHE A 91 21.11 19.41 -21.85
C PHE A 91 21.14 19.08 -23.36
N SER A 92 20.09 18.47 -23.91
CA SER A 92 20.04 18.16 -25.35
C SER A 92 19.93 19.38 -26.25
N LYS A 93 19.51 20.54 -25.73
CA LYS A 93 19.46 21.81 -26.48
C LYS A 93 20.80 22.57 -26.49
N TYR A 94 21.75 22.17 -25.63
CA TYR A 94 23.10 22.73 -25.59
C TYR A 94 24.11 21.94 -26.43
N ARG A 95 23.64 20.96 -27.21
CA ARG A 95 24.42 20.18 -28.18
C ARG A 95 24.03 20.59 -29.58
#